data_AF-D5BN17-F1
#
_entry.id   AF-D5BN17-F1
#
_cell.length_a   1.000
_cell.length_b   1.000
_cell.length_c   1.000
_cell.angle_alpha   90.00
_cell.angle_beta   90.00
_cell.angle_gamma   90.00
#
_symmetry.space_group_name_H-M   'P 1'
#
loop_
_entity.id
_entity.type
_entity.pdbx_description
1 polymer ?
#
loop_
_entity_poly.entity_id
_entity_poly.type
_entity_poly.pdbx_seq_one_letter_code
_entity_poly.pdbx_strand_id
1 'polypeptide(L)'
;MRSVIYTAAALAAVIIVWQMIVSLTGLPGYILPAPMRVLDTLWGSRALIAEHAVVTLIEVLVGLVIGAGLGVITAIQLAMSASARLFLRPILVFSQALPVFALAPILTLWLGYGLGSKIAMAVLIIFFPVTSAFFDGLMKTPRGYLDLAQTMGANTRHIMLKIRIPAALPSLASGLKLAAVYAPIGATIGEWVGSSQGLGYLMLLANGRVKTDLMFAAMLTLGVMSVTLYALISVVLDRLINYEHPS
;
A
#
# COMPACT_ATOMS: atom_id res chain seq x y z
N MET A 1 -14.18 13.88 -18.66
CA MET A 1 -13.27 14.48 -19.67
C MET A 1 -12.30 15.48 -19.07
N ARG A 2 -12.76 16.49 -18.31
CA ARG A 2 -11.86 17.47 -17.65
C ARG A 2 -10.82 16.84 -16.72
N SER A 3 -11.21 15.87 -15.88
CA SER A 3 -10.28 15.17 -14.98
C SER A 3 -9.13 14.47 -15.70
N VAL A 4 -9.42 13.71 -16.76
CA VAL A 4 -8.41 13.01 -17.57
C VAL A 4 -7.43 13.99 -18.22
N ILE A 5 -7.92 15.14 -18.69
CA ILE A 5 -7.08 16.20 -19.27
C ILE A 5 -6.13 16.78 -18.22
N TYR A 6 -6.62 17.06 -17.01
CA TYR A 6 -5.77 17.56 -15.92
C TYR A 6 -4.70 16.54 -15.50
N THR A 7 -5.05 15.26 -15.40
CA THR A 7 -4.09 14.21 -15.08
C THR A 7 -3.02 14.06 -16.17
N ALA A 8 -3.44 14.06 -17.44
CA ALA A 8 -2.51 13.98 -18.58
C ALA A 8 -1.59 15.22 -18.64
N ALA A 9 -2.12 16.41 -18.41
CA ALA A 9 -1.35 17.65 -18.35
C ALA A 9 -0.33 17.63 -17.20
N ALA A 10 -0.71 17.14 -16.03
CA ALA A 10 0.19 17.02 -14.89
C ALA A 10 1.34 16.04 -15.18
N LEU A 11 1.05 14.87 -15.78
CA LEU A 11 2.07 13.91 -16.18
C LEU A 11 3.01 14.49 -17.25
N ALA A 12 2.46 15.17 -18.25
CA ALA A 12 3.26 15.84 -19.27
C ALA A 12 4.17 16.92 -18.67
N ALA A 13 3.65 17.72 -17.73
CA ALA A 13 4.44 18.74 -17.03
C ALA A 13 5.63 18.11 -16.26
N VAL A 14 5.42 16.98 -15.57
CA VAL A 14 6.49 16.26 -14.87
C VAL A 14 7.56 15.78 -15.85
N ILE A 15 7.17 15.20 -16.99
CA ILE A 15 8.11 14.73 -18.02
C ILE A 15 8.89 15.90 -18.64
N ILE A 16 8.21 17.01 -18.93
CA ILE A 16 8.83 18.22 -19.50
C ILE A 16 9.85 18.80 -18.51
N VAL A 17 9.49 18.91 -17.23
CA VAL A 17 10.40 19.39 -16.18
C VAL A 17 11.62 18.47 -16.06
N TRP A 18 11.42 17.15 -16.05
CA TRP A 18 12.51 16.18 -16.01
C TRP A 18 13.44 16.32 -17.23
N GLN A 19 12.89 16.40 -18.44
CA GLN A 19 13.68 16.62 -19.66
C GLN A 19 14.43 17.95 -19.61
N MET A 20 13.79 19.03 -19.17
CA MET A 20 14.42 20.35 -19.03
C MET A 20 15.61 20.29 -18.08
N ILE A 21 15.46 19.67 -16.90
CA ILE A 21 16.55 19.50 -15.94
C ILE A 21 17.73 18.80 -16.60
N VAL A 22 17.50 17.65 -17.25
CA VAL A 22 18.58 16.90 -17.92
C VAL A 22 19.28 17.73 -19.00
N SER A 23 18.50 18.43 -19.84
CA SER A 23 19.06 19.24 -20.94
C SER A 23 19.80 20.50 -20.49
N LEU A 24 19.32 21.18 -19.44
CA LEU A 24 19.87 22.46 -19.00
C LEU A 24 21.09 22.30 -18.07
N THR A 25 21.13 21.23 -17.29
CA THR A 25 22.19 20.98 -16.31
C THR A 25 23.36 20.18 -16.89
N GLY A 26 23.17 19.49 -18.02
CA GLY A 26 24.19 18.62 -18.59
C GLY A 26 24.59 17.46 -17.66
N LEU A 27 23.68 17.08 -16.73
CA LEU A 27 23.97 16.06 -15.73
C LEU A 27 24.42 14.75 -16.39
N PRO A 28 25.46 14.09 -15.84
CA PRO A 28 25.85 12.77 -16.28
C PRO A 28 24.68 11.78 -16.16
N GLY A 29 24.47 10.94 -17.18
CA GLY A 29 23.34 10.00 -17.25
C GLY A 29 23.30 8.93 -16.15
N TYR A 30 24.39 8.74 -15.41
CA TYR A 30 24.41 7.87 -14.23
C TYR A 30 23.74 8.52 -13.00
N ILE A 31 23.57 9.85 -12.98
CA ILE A 31 22.86 10.58 -11.93
C ILE A 31 21.37 10.65 -12.25
N LEU A 32 21.04 11.19 -13.42
CA LEU A 32 19.67 11.36 -13.88
C LEU A 32 19.57 11.03 -15.38
N PRO A 33 19.06 9.84 -15.74
CA PRO A 33 18.91 9.47 -17.13
C PRO A 33 17.80 10.31 -17.79
N ALA A 34 17.94 10.54 -19.10
CA ALA A 34 16.90 11.21 -19.87
C ALA A 34 15.62 10.34 -19.92
N PRO A 35 14.41 10.93 -19.84
CA PRO A 35 13.15 10.20 -19.93
C PRO A 35 13.09 9.20 -21.09
N MET A 36 13.58 9.59 -22.27
CA MET A 36 13.59 8.73 -23.45
C MET A 36 14.44 7.47 -23.25
N ARG A 37 15.64 7.60 -22.65
CA ARG A 37 16.51 6.46 -22.36
C ARG A 37 15.88 5.46 -21.39
N VAL A 38 15.11 5.97 -20.43
CA VAL A 38 14.37 5.14 -19.48
C VAL A 38 13.26 4.37 -20.21
N LEU A 39 12.54 5.01 -21.14
CA LEU A 39 11.52 4.34 -21.95
C LEU A 39 12.13 3.29 -22.89
N ASP A 40 13.24 3.60 -23.55
CA ASP A 40 13.97 2.64 -24.40
C ASP A 40 14.44 1.43 -23.58
N THR A 41 14.94 1.67 -22.37
CA THR A 41 15.37 0.60 -21.44
C THR A 41 14.18 -0.21 -20.95
N LEU A 42 13.05 0.44 -20.65
CA LEU A 42 11.83 -0.23 -20.23
C LEU A 42 11.31 -1.17 -21.33
N TRP A 43 11.36 -0.74 -22.59
CA TRP A 43 10.98 -1.59 -23.72
C TRP A 43 12.01 -2.70 -24.01
N GLY A 44 13.31 -2.36 -24.06
CA GLY A 44 14.38 -3.31 -24.35
C GLY A 44 14.57 -4.37 -23.25
N SER A 45 14.32 -4.01 -21.99
CA SER A 45 14.44 -4.91 -20.83
C SER A 45 13.08 -5.39 -20.30
N ARG A 46 12.01 -5.24 -21.08
CA ARG A 46 10.62 -5.53 -20.64
C ARG A 46 10.43 -6.93 -20.07
N ALA A 47 11.09 -7.95 -20.64
CA ALA A 47 10.96 -9.32 -20.18
C ALA A 47 11.56 -9.50 -18.77
N LEU A 48 12.75 -8.96 -18.55
CA LEU A 48 13.41 -8.94 -17.24
C LEU A 48 12.57 -8.15 -16.22
N ILE A 49 12.14 -6.94 -16.59
CA ILE A 49 11.32 -6.10 -15.71
C ILE A 49 10.00 -6.81 -15.36
N ALA A 50 9.35 -7.46 -16.32
CA ALA A 50 8.11 -8.19 -16.10
C ALA A 50 8.29 -9.38 -15.15
N GLU A 51 9.37 -10.16 -15.30
CA GLU A 51 9.69 -11.27 -14.39
C GLU A 51 9.79 -10.79 -12.93
N HIS A 52 10.57 -9.73 -12.71
CA HIS A 52 10.70 -9.11 -11.39
C HIS A 52 9.39 -8.47 -10.90
N ALA A 53 8.61 -7.84 -11.79
CA ALA A 53 7.33 -7.23 -11.45
C ALA A 53 6.28 -8.25 -10.99
N VAL A 54 6.25 -9.45 -11.59
CA VAL A 54 5.32 -10.51 -11.19
C VAL A 54 5.62 -10.96 -9.76
N VAL A 55 6.90 -11.12 -9.41
CA VAL A 55 7.31 -11.51 -8.05
C VAL A 55 6.85 -10.47 -7.03
N THR A 56 7.17 -9.19 -7.26
CA THR A 56 6.73 -8.09 -6.39
C THR A 56 5.20 -8.03 -6.30
N LEU A 57 4.49 -8.24 -7.41
CA LEU A 57 3.03 -8.23 -7.42
C LEU A 57 2.46 -9.36 -6.53
N ILE A 58 3.02 -10.56 -6.57
CA ILE A 58 2.61 -11.67 -5.70
C ILE A 58 2.83 -11.31 -4.23
N GLU A 59 4.01 -10.80 -3.88
CA GLU A 59 4.34 -10.40 -2.51
C GLU A 59 3.37 -9.32 -1.99
N VAL A 60 3.07 -8.34 -2.84
CA VAL A 60 2.12 -7.26 -2.55
C VAL A 60 0.70 -7.80 -2.36
N LEU A 61 0.20 -8.65 -3.26
CA LEU A 61 -1.16 -9.17 -3.17
C LEU A 61 -1.35 -10.07 -1.95
N VAL A 62 -0.40 -10.95 -1.66
CA VAL A 62 -0.44 -11.81 -0.47
C VAL A 62 -0.34 -10.96 0.80
N GLY A 63 0.57 -9.99 0.82
CA GLY A 63 0.68 -9.03 1.91
C GLY A 63 -0.59 -8.24 2.13
N LEU A 64 -1.26 -7.82 1.06
CA LEU A 64 -2.52 -7.07 1.11
C LEU A 64 -3.63 -7.89 1.74
N VAL A 65 -3.80 -9.16 1.33
CA VAL A 65 -4.83 -10.05 1.88
C VAL A 65 -4.59 -10.29 3.37
N ILE A 66 -3.36 -10.66 3.75
CA ILE A 66 -3.03 -11.00 5.14
C ILE A 66 -3.07 -9.74 6.02
N GLY A 67 -2.43 -8.65 5.59
CA GLY A 67 -2.36 -7.40 6.34
C GLY A 67 -3.72 -6.75 6.51
N ALA A 68 -4.55 -6.73 5.46
CA ALA A 68 -5.90 -6.22 5.55
C ALA A 68 -6.77 -7.08 6.48
N GLY A 69 -6.69 -8.40 6.36
CA GLY A 69 -7.42 -9.33 7.23
C GLY A 69 -7.07 -9.14 8.69
N LEU A 70 -5.77 -9.11 9.02
CA LEU A 70 -5.29 -8.84 10.38
C LEU A 70 -5.73 -7.46 10.87
N GLY A 71 -5.68 -6.44 10.02
CA GLY A 71 -6.07 -5.08 10.41
C GLY A 71 -7.56 -4.96 10.71
N VAL A 72 -8.41 -5.60 9.89
CA VAL A 72 -9.86 -5.68 10.11
C VAL A 72 -10.17 -6.37 11.43
N ILE A 73 -9.55 -7.53 11.68
CA ILE A 73 -9.73 -8.29 12.92
C ILE A 73 -9.33 -7.44 14.13
N THR A 74 -8.14 -6.83 14.11
CA THR A 74 -7.64 -6.00 15.21
C THR A 74 -8.55 -4.80 15.47
N ALA A 75 -9.03 -4.12 14.43
CA ALA A 75 -9.95 -3.00 14.57
C ALA A 75 -11.28 -3.41 15.23
N ILE A 76 -11.85 -4.55 14.88
CA ILE A 76 -13.06 -5.08 15.51
C ILE A 76 -12.80 -5.38 16.99
N GLN A 77 -11.68 -6.03 17.31
CA GLN A 77 -11.33 -6.36 18.70
C GLN A 77 -11.15 -5.10 19.56
N LEU A 78 -10.48 -4.07 19.02
CA LEU A 78 -10.38 -2.76 19.65
C LEU A 78 -11.75 -2.10 19.84
N ALA A 79 -12.66 -2.25 18.87
CA ALA A 79 -13.99 -1.64 18.95
C ALA A 79 -14.91 -2.35 19.94
N MET A 80 -14.73 -3.66 20.16
CA MET A 80 -15.55 -4.47 21.05
C MET A 80 -15.08 -4.44 22.51
N SER A 81 -13.78 -4.29 22.77
CA SER A 81 -13.21 -4.45 24.11
C SER A 81 -12.46 -3.21 24.59
N ALA A 82 -12.88 -2.67 25.74
CA ALA A 82 -12.17 -1.59 26.41
C ALA A 82 -10.76 -2.02 26.86
N SER A 83 -10.61 -3.27 27.32
CA SER A 83 -9.31 -3.84 27.66
C SER A 83 -8.41 -3.96 26.44
N ALA A 84 -8.93 -4.40 25.30
CA ALA A 84 -8.15 -4.45 24.06
C ALA A 84 -7.64 -3.05 23.67
N ARG A 85 -8.44 -2.00 23.84
CA ARG A 85 -7.97 -0.62 23.62
C ARG A 85 -6.85 -0.22 24.57
N LEU A 86 -6.95 -0.61 25.84
CA LEU A 86 -5.93 -0.29 26.84
C LEU A 86 -4.58 -0.97 26.53
N PHE A 87 -4.61 -2.24 26.11
CA PHE A 87 -3.40 -3.02 25.86
C PHE A 87 -2.83 -2.86 24.44
N LEU A 88 -3.67 -2.87 23.41
CA LEU A 88 -3.21 -2.87 22.02
C LEU A 88 -2.89 -1.47 21.50
N ARG A 89 -3.56 -0.40 21.95
CA ARG A 89 -3.28 0.95 21.44
C ARG A 89 -1.82 1.38 21.68
N PRO A 90 -1.23 1.22 22.87
CA PRO A 90 0.19 1.56 23.08
C PRO A 90 1.12 0.75 22.17
N ILE A 91 0.83 -0.55 21.96
CA ILE A 91 1.61 -1.42 21.08
C ILE A 91 1.50 -0.97 19.62
N LEU A 92 0.31 -0.57 19.17
CA LEU A 92 0.08 -0.04 17.82
C LEU A 92 0.83 1.26 17.59
N VAL A 93 0.82 2.18 18.57
CA VAL A 93 1.56 3.45 18.47
C VAL A 93 3.07 3.19 18.49
N PHE A 94 3.55 2.32 19.37
CA PHE A 94 4.96 1.98 19.47
C PHE A 94 5.48 1.30 18.18
N SER A 95 4.72 0.36 17.64
CA SER A 95 5.10 -0.33 16.39
C SER A 95 5.11 0.61 15.18
N GLN A 96 4.31 1.68 15.16
CA GLN A 96 4.39 2.73 14.14
C GLN A 96 5.61 3.65 14.32
N ALA A 97 6.13 3.80 15.55
CA ALA A 97 7.32 4.60 15.81
C ALA A 97 8.59 3.92 15.26
N LEU A 98 8.57 2.59 15.09
CA LEU A 98 9.67 1.86 14.48
C LEU A 98 9.58 1.98 12.94
N PRO A 99 10.63 2.49 12.28
CA PRO A 99 10.65 2.53 10.83
C PRO A 99 10.67 1.09 10.29
N VAL A 100 9.71 0.74 9.44
CA VAL A 100 9.58 -0.63 8.89
C VAL A 100 10.86 -1.06 8.17
N PHE A 101 11.58 -0.12 7.54
CA PHE A 101 12.89 -0.37 6.96
C PHE A 101 13.92 -0.94 7.97
N ALA A 102 13.90 -0.50 9.22
CA ALA A 102 14.81 -1.02 10.25
C ALA A 102 14.42 -2.44 10.72
N LEU A 103 13.16 -2.85 10.51
CA LEU A 103 12.71 -4.21 10.82
C LEU A 103 13.09 -5.22 9.73
N ALA A 104 13.39 -4.76 8.52
CA ALA A 104 13.64 -5.63 7.37
C ALA A 104 14.78 -6.65 7.59
N PRO A 105 15.96 -6.27 8.13
CA PRO A 105 17.02 -7.23 8.47
C PRO A 105 16.61 -8.24 9.54
N ILE A 106 15.84 -7.80 10.54
CA ILE A 106 15.37 -8.65 11.64
C ILE A 106 14.39 -9.69 11.11
N LEU A 107 13.42 -9.27 10.28
CA LEU A 107 12.46 -10.17 9.65
C LEU A 107 13.14 -11.15 8.69
N THR A 108 14.18 -10.71 7.98
CA THR A 108 14.98 -11.59 7.12
C THR A 108 15.78 -12.60 7.95
N LEU A 109 16.32 -12.19 9.10
CA LEU A 109 17.01 -13.09 10.03
C LEU A 109 16.05 -14.14 10.62
N TRP A 110 14.83 -13.74 10.98
CA TRP A 110 13.85 -14.63 11.62
C TRP A 110 13.11 -15.55 10.64
N LEU A 111 12.69 -15.02 9.49
CA LEU A 111 11.86 -15.73 8.50
C LEU A 111 12.66 -16.25 7.31
N GLY A 112 13.95 -15.94 7.25
CA GLY A 112 14.87 -16.29 6.16
C GLY A 112 14.77 -15.38 4.93
N TYR A 113 15.63 -15.67 3.96
CA TYR A 113 15.76 -14.95 2.69
C TYR A 113 14.65 -15.26 1.67
N GLY A 114 13.67 -16.09 2.04
CA GLY A 114 12.54 -16.46 1.17
C GLY A 114 11.45 -15.39 1.08
N LEU A 115 10.32 -15.78 0.50
CA LEU A 115 9.13 -14.95 0.26
C LEU A 115 8.47 -14.48 1.57
N GLY A 116 8.59 -15.26 2.65
CA GLY A 116 7.98 -14.98 3.95
C GLY A 116 8.41 -13.64 4.58
N SER A 117 9.69 -13.28 4.51
CA SER A 117 10.17 -11.99 5.05
C SER A 117 9.58 -10.80 4.29
N LYS A 118 9.42 -10.91 2.97
CA LYS A 118 8.90 -9.84 2.09
C LYS A 118 7.40 -9.65 2.32
N ILE A 119 6.65 -10.74 2.40
CA ILE A 119 5.24 -10.69 2.82
C ILE A 119 5.12 -10.05 4.19
N ALA A 120 5.94 -10.44 5.18
CA ALA A 120 5.84 -9.89 6.53
C ALA A 120 6.03 -8.36 6.54
N MET A 121 6.95 -7.84 5.74
CA MET A 121 7.14 -6.40 5.57
C MET A 121 5.93 -5.73 4.91
N ALA A 122 5.40 -6.30 3.82
CA ALA A 122 4.18 -5.81 3.20
C ALA A 122 2.99 -5.81 4.18
N VAL A 123 2.81 -6.89 4.94
CA VAL A 123 1.77 -7.04 5.97
C VAL A 123 1.87 -5.94 7.01
N LEU A 124 3.06 -5.65 7.54
CA LEU A 124 3.24 -4.60 8.54
C LEU A 124 2.83 -3.22 8.01
N ILE A 125 3.22 -2.88 6.78
CA ILE A 125 2.84 -1.59 6.16
C ILE A 125 1.33 -1.49 5.92
N ILE A 126 0.70 -2.58 5.49
CA ILE A 126 -0.73 -2.64 5.14
C ILE A 126 -1.61 -2.65 6.39
N PHE A 127 -1.17 -3.36 7.42
CA PHE A 127 -1.91 -3.57 8.66
C PHE A 127 -2.34 -2.26 9.32
N PHE A 128 -1.44 -1.28 9.42
CA PHE A 128 -1.72 -0.03 10.15
C PHE A 128 -2.79 0.86 9.53
N PRO A 129 -2.72 1.28 8.25
CA PRO A 129 -3.75 2.11 7.65
C PRO A 129 -5.12 1.43 7.66
N VAL A 130 -5.17 0.10 7.46
CA VAL A 130 -6.43 -0.66 7.53
C VAL A 130 -6.99 -0.70 8.95
N THR A 131 -6.17 -1.05 9.95
CA THR A 131 -6.60 -1.09 11.35
C THR A 131 -7.10 0.27 11.81
N SER A 132 -6.31 1.33 11.56
CA SER A 132 -6.58 2.68 12.04
C SER A 132 -7.86 3.23 11.43
N ALA A 133 -7.96 3.21 10.09
CA ALA A 133 -9.13 3.76 9.40
C ALA A 133 -10.42 3.01 9.75
N PHE A 134 -10.37 1.67 9.84
CA PHE A 134 -11.56 0.90 10.18
C PHE A 134 -11.95 1.09 11.65
N PHE A 135 -10.98 1.09 12.58
CA PHE A 135 -11.25 1.36 13.99
C PHE A 135 -11.89 2.74 14.20
N ASP A 136 -11.36 3.77 13.55
CA ASP A 136 -11.92 5.12 13.60
C ASP A 136 -13.34 5.16 13.03
N GLY A 137 -13.60 4.47 11.91
CA GLY A 137 -14.94 4.30 11.35
C GLY A 137 -15.91 3.65 12.34
N LEU A 138 -15.49 2.56 13.00
CA LEU A 138 -16.30 1.83 13.98
C LEU A 138 -16.66 2.67 15.21
N MET A 139 -15.82 3.66 15.56
CA MET A 139 -16.05 4.56 16.69
C MET A 139 -16.85 5.81 16.33
N LYS A 140 -17.07 6.11 15.04
CA LYS A 140 -17.78 7.31 14.56
C LYS A 140 -19.30 7.19 14.52
N THR A 141 -19.88 6.01 14.78
CA THR A 141 -21.34 5.82 14.80
C THR A 141 -21.98 6.74 15.86
N PRO A 142 -22.98 7.59 15.50
CA PRO A 142 -23.59 8.52 16.44
C PRO A 142 -24.27 7.77 17.60
N ARG A 143 -24.14 8.32 18.82
CA ARG A 143 -24.66 7.69 20.05
C ARG A 143 -26.16 7.40 19.98
N GLY A 144 -26.95 8.30 19.41
CA GLY A 144 -28.41 8.11 19.29
C GLY A 144 -28.82 6.82 18.55
N TYR A 145 -28.07 6.40 17.53
CA TYR A 145 -28.33 5.11 16.85
C TYR A 145 -28.03 3.91 17.76
N LEU A 146 -26.99 4.03 18.59
CA LEU A 146 -26.60 2.98 19.53
C LEU A 146 -27.61 2.87 20.68
N ASP A 147 -28.06 4.01 21.21
CA ASP A 147 -29.04 4.08 22.30
C ASP A 147 -30.38 3.49 21.85
N LEU A 148 -30.86 3.87 20.65
CA LEU A 148 -32.07 3.31 20.05
C LEU A 148 -31.97 1.79 19.87
N ALA A 149 -30.84 1.29 19.34
CA ALA A 149 -30.63 -0.13 19.16
C ALA A 149 -30.65 -0.89 20.50
N GLN A 150 -30.08 -0.31 21.56
CA GLN A 150 -30.14 -0.88 22.91
C GLN A 150 -31.56 -0.89 23.46
N THR A 151 -32.35 0.18 23.27
CA THR A 151 -33.77 0.21 23.65
C THR A 151 -34.59 -0.85 22.92
N MET A 152 -34.24 -1.15 21.66
CA MET A 152 -34.83 -2.24 20.87
C MET A 152 -34.31 -3.64 21.25
N GLY A 153 -33.49 -3.77 22.30
CA GLY A 153 -32.98 -5.06 22.79
C GLY A 153 -31.79 -5.62 22.00
N ALA A 154 -31.13 -4.83 21.16
CA ALA A 154 -29.95 -5.28 20.43
C ALA A 154 -28.75 -5.48 21.38
N ASN A 155 -28.17 -6.68 21.35
CA ASN A 155 -26.92 -6.94 22.07
C ASN A 155 -25.70 -6.34 21.34
N THR A 156 -24.54 -6.28 22.01
CA THR A 156 -23.30 -5.70 21.47
C THR A 156 -22.88 -6.29 20.12
N ARG A 157 -23.10 -7.59 19.90
CA ARG A 157 -22.77 -8.26 18.64
C ARG A 157 -23.68 -7.80 17.50
N HIS A 158 -24.98 -7.66 17.77
CA HIS A 158 -25.94 -7.11 16.80
C HIS A 158 -25.61 -5.67 16.45
N ILE A 159 -25.31 -4.83 17.45
CA ILE A 159 -24.89 -3.44 17.24
C ILE A 159 -23.63 -3.38 16.37
N MET A 160 -22.65 -4.26 16.64
CA MET A 160 -21.42 -4.31 15.87
C MET A 160 -21.67 -4.72 14.42
N LEU A 161 -22.33 -5.86 14.20
CA LEU A 161 -22.52 -6.45 12.86
C LEU A 161 -23.52 -5.67 11.99
N LYS A 162 -24.59 -5.11 12.58
CA LYS A 162 -25.69 -4.50 11.81
C LYS A 162 -25.63 -2.98 11.75
N ILE A 163 -24.86 -2.32 12.63
CA ILE A 163 -24.82 -0.86 12.69
C ILE A 163 -23.39 -0.36 12.47
N ARG A 164 -22.45 -0.74 13.34
CA ARG A 164 -21.10 -0.19 13.30
C ARG A 164 -20.31 -0.61 12.06
N ILE A 165 -20.28 -1.91 11.75
CA ILE A 165 -19.51 -2.42 10.61
C ILE A 165 -20.01 -1.82 9.29
N PRO A 166 -21.32 -1.86 8.96
CA PRO A 166 -21.84 -1.22 7.74
C PRO A 166 -21.51 0.28 7.67
N ALA A 167 -21.73 1.02 8.77
CA ALA A 167 -21.42 2.45 8.82
C ALA A 167 -19.92 2.77 8.68
N ALA A 168 -19.05 1.82 9.00
CA ALA A 168 -17.59 1.97 8.94
C ALA A 168 -16.99 1.52 7.61
N LEU A 169 -17.74 0.89 6.70
CA LEU A 169 -17.25 0.42 5.40
C LEU A 169 -16.56 1.52 4.57
N PRO A 170 -17.08 2.76 4.49
CA PRO A 170 -16.37 3.83 3.77
C PRO A 170 -14.98 4.16 4.37
N SER A 171 -14.84 4.05 5.69
CA SER A 171 -13.56 4.25 6.36
C SER A 171 -12.62 3.06 6.15
N LEU A 172 -13.13 1.83 6.19
CA LEU A 172 -12.36 0.64 5.81
C LEU A 172 -11.84 0.75 4.38
N ALA A 173 -12.68 1.17 3.44
CA ALA A 173 -12.28 1.34 2.06
C ALA A 173 -11.19 2.41 1.89
N SER A 174 -11.28 3.50 2.65
CA SER A 174 -10.22 4.52 2.69
C SER A 174 -8.89 3.94 3.19
N GLY A 175 -8.92 3.11 4.24
CA GLY A 175 -7.75 2.40 4.75
C GLY A 175 -7.14 1.42 3.74
N LEU A 176 -7.98 0.64 3.06
CA LEU A 176 -7.54 -0.30 2.01
C LEU A 176 -6.95 0.42 0.79
N LYS A 177 -7.52 1.55 0.38
CA LYS A 177 -6.99 2.39 -0.69
C LYS A 177 -5.59 2.93 -0.34
N LEU A 178 -5.38 3.39 0.89
CA LEU A 178 -4.05 3.80 1.35
C LEU A 178 -3.07 2.63 1.41
N ALA A 179 -3.53 1.49 1.93
CA ALA A 179 -2.71 0.27 1.98
C ALA A 179 -2.27 -0.19 0.58
N ALA A 180 -3.13 -0.09 -0.43
CA ALA A 180 -2.81 -0.40 -1.82
C ALA A 180 -1.65 0.45 -2.38
N VAL A 181 -1.61 1.73 -2.02
CA VAL A 181 -0.55 2.66 -2.46
C VAL A 181 0.79 2.28 -1.81
N TYR A 182 0.77 1.94 -0.53
CA TYR A 182 1.98 1.66 0.25
C TYR A 182 2.48 0.21 0.16
N ALA A 183 1.63 -0.74 -0.25
CA ALA A 183 2.01 -2.15 -0.28
C ALA A 183 3.24 -2.46 -1.16
N PRO A 184 3.37 -1.91 -2.40
CA PRO A 184 4.59 -2.07 -3.20
C PRO A 184 5.85 -1.53 -2.51
N ILE A 185 5.73 -0.44 -1.74
CA ILE A 185 6.85 0.11 -0.96
C ILE A 185 7.32 -0.92 0.08
N GLY A 186 6.38 -1.57 0.79
CA GLY A 186 6.70 -2.62 1.76
C GLY A 186 7.39 -3.83 1.16
N ALA A 187 6.90 -4.30 0.01
CA ALA A 187 7.55 -5.39 -0.72
C ALA A 187 8.98 -5.03 -1.14
N THR A 188 9.19 -3.85 -1.74
CA THR A 188 10.54 -3.42 -2.18
C THR A 188 11.56 -3.31 -1.06
N ILE A 189 11.16 -2.78 0.10
CA ILE A 189 12.01 -2.71 1.29
C ILE A 189 12.48 -4.13 1.66
N GLY A 190 11.59 -5.11 1.56
CA GLY A 190 11.95 -6.49 1.83
C GLY A 190 12.81 -7.14 0.77
N GLU A 191 12.57 -6.80 -0.49
CA GLU A 191 13.38 -7.27 -1.59
C GLU A 191 14.82 -6.76 -1.49
N TRP A 192 15.03 -5.57 -0.91
CA TRP A 192 16.36 -4.97 -0.75
C TRP A 192 17.28 -5.70 0.21
N VAL A 193 16.73 -6.23 1.30
CA VAL A 193 17.56 -6.77 2.38
C VAL A 193 18.03 -8.19 2.12
N GLY A 194 17.34 -8.94 1.25
CA GLY A 194 17.67 -10.33 1.07
C GLY A 194 16.84 -11.08 0.04
N SER A 195 16.55 -10.46 -1.10
CA SER A 195 15.94 -11.15 -2.23
C SER A 195 16.91 -11.35 -3.37
N SER A 196 16.65 -12.34 -4.22
CA SER A 196 17.28 -12.54 -5.53
C SER A 196 16.33 -12.20 -6.69
N GLN A 197 15.09 -11.81 -6.38
CA GLN A 197 14.03 -11.50 -7.33
C GLN A 197 13.18 -10.31 -6.85
N GLY A 198 12.29 -9.79 -7.70
CA GLY A 198 11.50 -8.60 -7.40
C GLY A 198 12.09 -7.29 -7.93
N LEU A 199 11.26 -6.26 -8.07
CA LEU A 199 11.62 -4.95 -8.61
C LEU A 199 12.59 -4.20 -7.73
N GLY A 200 12.44 -4.28 -6.40
CA GLY A 200 13.37 -3.72 -5.42
C GLY A 200 14.76 -4.33 -5.56
N TYR A 201 14.85 -5.65 -5.68
CA TYR A 201 16.12 -6.33 -5.98
C TYR A 201 16.72 -5.86 -7.31
N LEU A 202 15.90 -5.77 -8.36
CA LEU A 202 16.35 -5.31 -9.68
C LEU A 202 16.90 -3.88 -9.61
N MET A 203 16.29 -3.00 -8.81
CA MET A 203 16.78 -1.64 -8.58
C MET A 203 18.15 -1.64 -7.87
N LEU A 204 18.36 -2.47 -6.84
CA LEU A 204 19.66 -2.59 -6.18
C LEU A 204 20.73 -3.14 -7.12
N LEU A 205 20.41 -4.18 -7.89
CA LEU A 205 21.33 -4.77 -8.86
C LEU A 205 21.70 -3.77 -9.95
N ALA A 206 20.74 -3.00 -10.44
CA ALA A 206 20.96 -1.94 -11.43
C ALA A 206 21.84 -0.83 -10.86
N ASN A 207 21.58 -0.39 -9.62
CA ASN A 207 22.36 0.61 -8.91
C ASN A 207 23.84 0.17 -8.75
N GLY A 208 24.08 -1.05 -8.26
CA GLY A 208 25.43 -1.59 -8.10
C GLY A 208 26.21 -1.76 -9.41
N ARG A 209 25.52 -1.79 -10.56
CA ARG A 209 26.11 -1.83 -11.90
C ARG A 209 26.10 -0.47 -12.61
N VAL A 210 25.72 0.60 -11.93
CA VAL A 210 25.58 1.96 -12.47
C VAL A 210 24.66 2.00 -13.71
N LYS A 211 23.70 1.05 -13.78
CA LYS A 211 22.66 0.99 -14.82
C LYS A 211 21.46 1.84 -14.38
N THR A 212 21.68 3.14 -14.24
CA THR A 212 20.68 4.08 -13.73
C THR A 212 19.42 4.10 -14.60
N ASP A 213 19.54 3.94 -15.92
CA ASP A 213 18.39 3.81 -16.83
C ASP A 213 17.45 2.64 -16.41
N LEU A 214 18.03 1.47 -16.06
CA LEU A 214 17.28 0.28 -15.64
C LEU A 214 16.68 0.45 -14.24
N MET A 215 17.41 1.10 -13.32
CA MET A 215 16.91 1.42 -11.98
C MET A 215 15.66 2.31 -12.07
N PHE A 216 15.69 3.34 -12.92
CA PHE A 216 14.53 4.21 -13.15
C PHE A 216 13.39 3.48 -13.86
N ALA A 217 13.69 2.60 -14.82
CA ALA A 217 12.65 1.79 -15.49
C ALA A 217 11.93 0.85 -14.52
N ALA A 218 12.66 0.19 -13.62
CA ALA A 218 12.08 -0.63 -12.55
C ALA A 218 11.26 0.20 -11.56
N MET A 219 11.77 1.37 -11.16
CA MET A 219 11.05 2.32 -10.28
C MET A 219 9.75 2.83 -10.90
N LEU A 220 9.76 3.19 -12.19
CA LEU A 220 8.55 3.58 -12.93
C LEU A 220 7.54 2.44 -12.99
N THR A 221 8.00 1.21 -13.23
CA THR A 221 7.14 0.02 -13.25
C THR A 221 6.46 -0.19 -11.89
N LEU A 222 7.20 0.00 -10.80
CA LEU A 222 6.65 -0.05 -9.45
C LEU A 222 5.60 1.05 -9.19
N GLY A 223 5.88 2.28 -9.65
CA GLY A 223 4.92 3.39 -9.58
C GLY A 223 3.63 3.09 -10.32
N VAL A 224 3.74 2.56 -11.55
CA VAL A 224 2.58 2.11 -12.35
C VAL A 224 1.81 1.00 -11.64
N MET A 225 2.51 0.02 -11.04
CA MET A 225 1.90 -1.04 -10.25
C MET A 225 1.10 -0.48 -9.06
N SER A 226 1.68 0.44 -8.29
CA SER A 226 1.01 1.08 -7.14
C SER A 226 -0.26 1.84 -7.56
N VAL A 227 -0.18 2.66 -8.62
CA VAL A 227 -1.34 3.39 -9.16
C VAL A 227 -2.41 2.43 -9.68
N THR A 228 -2.00 1.36 -10.36
CA THR A 228 -2.93 0.36 -10.89
C THR A 228 -3.65 -0.38 -9.76
N LEU A 229 -2.91 -0.81 -8.72
CA LEU A 229 -3.50 -1.44 -7.54
C LEU A 229 -4.49 -0.51 -6.83
N TYR A 230 -4.11 0.75 -6.61
CA TYR A 230 -5.01 1.75 -6.04
C TYR A 230 -6.28 1.91 -6.86
N ALA A 231 -6.17 2.03 -8.19
CA ALA A 231 -7.31 2.21 -9.08
C ALA A 231 -8.24 0.98 -9.06
N LEU A 232 -7.68 -0.23 -9.15
CA LEU A 232 -8.44 -1.48 -9.09
C LEU A 232 -9.18 -1.62 -7.77
N ILE A 233 -8.48 -1.44 -6.65
CA ILE A 233 -9.06 -1.53 -5.31
C ILE A 233 -10.14 -0.46 -5.11
N SER A 234 -9.93 0.75 -5.63
CA SER A 234 -10.92 1.81 -5.56
C SER A 234 -12.19 1.47 -6.32
N VAL A 235 -12.07 1.01 -7.57
CA VAL A 235 -13.23 0.61 -8.38
C VAL A 235 -14.01 -0.53 -7.74
N VAL A 236 -13.31 -1.53 -7.19
CA VAL A 236 -13.95 -2.67 -6.51
C VAL A 236 -14.70 -2.20 -5.26
N LEU A 237 -14.05 -1.42 -4.39
CA LEU A 237 -14.64 -0.97 -3.14
C LEU A 237 -15.79 0.01 -3.34
N ASP A 238 -15.66 0.95 -4.26
CA ASP A 238 -16.70 1.95 -4.53
C ASP A 238 -17.97 1.30 -5.10
N ARG A 239 -17.82 0.24 -5.92
CA ARG A 239 -18.96 -0.55 -6.40
C ARG A 239 -19.64 -1.33 -5.28
N LEU A 240 -18.86 -1.92 -4.37
CA LEU A 240 -19.41 -2.67 -3.23
C LEU A 240 -20.17 -1.77 -2.26
N ILE A 241 -19.62 -0.59 -1.95
CA ILE A 241 -20.24 0.35 -0.99
C ILE A 241 -21.48 1.03 -1.58
N ASN A 242 -21.43 1.48 -2.84
CA ASN A 242 -22.58 2.12 -3.48
C ASN A 242 -23.78 1.17 -3.64
N TYR A 243 -23.54 -0.14 -3.72
CA TYR A 243 -24.62 -1.13 -3.75
C TYR A 243 -25.37 -1.21 -2.41
N GLU A 244 -24.68 -1.05 -1.30
CA GLU A 244 -25.29 -1.14 0.04
C GLU A 244 -26.03 0.15 0.45
N HIS A 245 -25.61 1.31 -0.07
CA HIS A 245 -26.21 2.62 0.19
C HIS A 245 -26.43 3.41 -1.10
N PRO A 246 -27.45 3.08 -1.92
CA PRO A 246 -27.82 3.90 -3.07
C PRO A 246 -28.29 5.27 -2.57
N SER A 247 -27.61 6.32 -3.05
CA SER A 247 -27.92 7.73 -2.77
C SER A 247 -29.34 8.12 -3.15
#